data_AF-A0A3Q7QBD5-F1
#
_entry.id   AF-A0A3Q7QBD5-F1
#
_cell.length_a   1.000
_cell.length_b   1.000
_cell.length_c   1.000
_cell.angle_alpha   90.00
_cell.angle_beta   90.00
_cell.angle_gamma   90.00
#
_symmetry.space_group_name_H-M   'P 1'
#
loop_
_entity.id
_entity.type
_entity.pdbx_description
1 polymer ?
#
loop_
_entity_poly.entity_id
_entity_poly.type
_entity_poly.pdbx_seq_one_letter_code
_entity_poly.pdbx_strand_id
1 'polypeptide(L)'
;MNCLVDGNIPPSSGLSSSSALVCCAGLVTLTVLGMNLSKVELAEICAKSERYIGTEGGGMDQSISFLAEEGTAKLIEFSPLRATDVKLPSGAVFVIANSCVEMNKAATSHFNIRVMECRLAAKLLAKYRGLQWDEVLRLEEVQAKLGVSLEEMLWITEDALHPEPYSPEEVCRCLEISLQELRTQILSPNTQDVLIFKLYQRAKHVYSEATRVLRFKKICEEAPDNTVQLLGELMNQSHASCRDLCECSCPELDQLVDICRKFGAQGSRLTGAGWGGCTVSLVPADKLTSFLANVLEAYYQRSDRNVTSEKQSLFATKPGGGALVFLEAQTM
;
A
#
# COMPACT_ATOMS: atom_id res chain seq x y z
N MET A 1 23.86 -1.02 23.13
CA MET A 1 22.60 -0.58 23.81
C MET A 1 21.81 -1.82 24.20
N ASN A 2 21.03 -1.74 25.28
CA ASN A 2 20.05 -2.77 25.65
C ASN A 2 18.66 -2.22 25.33
N CYS A 3 17.83 -2.99 24.63
CA CYS A 3 16.51 -2.54 24.17
C CYS A 3 15.42 -3.53 24.62
N LEU A 4 14.33 -2.98 25.15
CA LEU A 4 13.06 -3.68 25.33
C LEU A 4 12.09 -3.13 24.29
N VAL A 5 11.43 -4.00 23.54
CA VAL A 5 10.49 -3.61 22.48
C VAL A 5 9.07 -3.99 22.90
N ASP A 6 8.18 -3.01 22.84
CA ASP A 6 6.73 -3.19 23.00
C ASP A 6 6.02 -2.59 21.78
N GLY A 7 5.08 -3.33 21.20
CA GLY A 7 4.36 -2.93 20.00
C GLY A 7 2.94 -3.49 20.00
N ASN A 8 1.97 -2.64 19.71
CA ASN A 8 0.54 -2.96 19.76
C ASN A 8 -0.14 -2.96 18.38
N ILE A 9 0.62 -2.75 17.30
CA ILE A 9 0.11 -2.84 15.93
C ILE A 9 -0.12 -4.33 15.61
N PRO A 10 -1.32 -4.74 15.16
CA PRO A 10 -1.59 -6.11 14.74
C PRO A 10 -0.53 -6.62 13.74
N PRO A 11 0.25 -7.65 14.10
CA PRO A 11 1.33 -8.14 13.25
C PRO A 11 0.76 -8.76 11.98
N SER A 12 1.49 -8.63 10.86
CA SER A 12 1.12 -9.26 9.58
C SER A 12 -0.28 -8.92 9.06
N SER A 13 -0.87 -7.80 9.49
CA SER A 13 -2.26 -7.43 9.17
C SER A 13 -2.39 -6.20 8.27
N GLY A 14 -1.37 -5.87 7.47
CA GLY A 14 -1.45 -4.73 6.53
C GLY A 14 -1.43 -3.33 7.19
N LEU A 15 -1.06 -3.24 8.47
CA LEU A 15 -0.91 -1.98 9.23
C LEU A 15 0.56 -1.61 9.49
N SER A 16 1.48 -2.18 8.71
CA SER A 16 2.90 -1.77 8.68
C SER A 16 3.66 -1.90 10.01
N SER A 17 3.35 -2.91 10.82
CA SER A 17 4.09 -3.20 12.06
C SER A 17 5.59 -3.46 11.83
N SER A 18 5.98 -4.03 10.68
CA SER A 18 7.37 -4.24 10.30
C SER A 18 8.12 -2.91 10.11
N SER A 19 7.54 -2.00 9.33
CA SER A 19 8.11 -0.68 9.08
C SER A 19 8.15 0.17 10.35
N ALA A 20 7.15 0.06 11.23
CA ALA A 20 7.19 0.71 12.54
C ALA A 20 8.40 0.24 13.38
N LEU A 21 8.66 -1.08 13.40
CA LEU A 21 9.84 -1.64 14.07
C LEU A 21 11.15 -1.17 13.44
N VAL A 22 11.25 -1.15 12.11
CA VAL A 22 12.45 -0.66 11.38
C VAL A 22 12.69 0.82 11.67
N CYS A 23 11.66 1.66 11.58
CA CYS A 23 11.77 3.09 11.82
C CYS A 23 12.14 3.39 13.27
N CYS A 24 11.53 2.69 14.23
CA CYS A 24 11.86 2.83 15.64
C CYS A 24 13.31 2.41 15.91
N ALA A 25 13.75 1.25 15.38
CA ALA A 25 15.14 0.81 15.51
C ALA A 25 16.13 1.81 14.89
N GLY A 26 15.83 2.34 13.71
CA GLY A 26 16.65 3.37 13.06
C GLY A 26 16.75 4.65 13.88
N LEU A 27 15.63 5.14 14.42
CA LEU A 27 15.60 6.34 15.27
C LEU A 27 16.34 6.13 16.60
N VAL A 28 16.19 4.96 17.22
CA VAL A 28 16.94 4.58 18.43
C VAL A 28 18.44 4.57 18.14
N THR A 29 18.88 3.94 17.05
CA THR A 29 20.29 3.92 16.65
C THR A 29 20.83 5.33 16.40
N LEU A 30 20.10 6.17 15.66
CA LEU A 30 20.49 7.56 15.41
C LEU A 30 20.69 8.33 16.73
N THR A 31 19.74 8.18 17.65
CA THR A 31 19.75 8.85 18.96
C THR A 31 20.94 8.42 19.80
N VAL A 32 21.22 7.11 19.87
CA VAL A 32 22.36 6.56 20.62
C VAL A 32 23.70 7.02 20.03
N LEU A 33 23.79 7.18 18.71
CA LEU A 33 24.99 7.70 18.05
C LEU A 33 25.20 9.20 18.25
N GLY A 34 24.21 9.94 18.79
CA GLY A 34 24.28 11.39 18.93
C GLY A 34 24.35 12.12 17.59
N MET A 35 23.86 11.50 16.51
CA MET A 35 23.84 12.05 15.16
C MET A 35 22.48 12.69 14.87
N ASN A 36 22.44 13.54 13.84
CA ASN A 36 21.21 14.21 13.42
C ASN A 36 20.92 13.89 11.95
N LEU A 37 19.68 13.51 11.66
CA LEU A 37 19.12 13.33 10.33
C LEU A 37 17.72 13.93 10.30
N SER A 38 17.33 14.48 9.16
CA SER A 38 15.96 14.88 8.93
C SER A 38 15.01 13.67 8.91
N LYS A 39 13.72 13.92 9.16
CA LYS A 39 12.66 12.90 9.03
C LYS A 39 12.60 12.29 7.62
N VAL A 40 12.91 13.10 6.60
CA VAL A 40 12.97 12.65 5.20
C VAL A 40 14.11 11.66 5.00
N GLU A 41 15.32 12.00 5.46
CA GLU A 41 16.47 11.10 5.36
C GLU A 41 16.24 9.79 6.13
N LEU A 42 15.66 9.86 7.33
CA LEU A 42 15.28 8.68 8.11
C LEU A 42 14.29 7.79 7.36
N ALA A 43 13.24 8.37 6.77
CA ALA A 43 12.27 7.62 5.97
C ALA A 43 12.91 6.93 4.76
N GLU A 44 13.77 7.65 4.02
CA GLU A 44 14.45 7.09 2.85
C GLU A 44 15.45 5.99 3.19
N ILE A 45 16.21 6.16 4.28
CA ILE A 45 17.16 5.16 4.77
C ILE A 45 16.39 3.92 5.24
N CYS A 46 15.36 4.09 6.06
CA CYS A 46 14.55 2.98 6.58
C CYS A 46 13.83 2.22 5.47
N ALA A 47 13.33 2.92 4.44
CA ALA A 47 12.69 2.29 3.29
C ALA A 47 13.65 1.40 2.50
N LYS A 48 14.90 1.82 2.33
CA LYS A 48 15.94 1.01 1.69
C LYS A 48 16.39 -0.15 2.60
N SER A 49 16.57 0.10 3.90
CA SER A 49 17.06 -0.91 4.83
C SER A 49 16.04 -2.01 5.13
N GLU A 50 14.74 -1.72 5.12
CA GLU A 50 13.72 -2.76 5.31
C GLU A 50 13.82 -3.85 4.24
N ARG A 51 14.32 -3.52 3.04
CA ARG A 51 14.55 -4.51 1.97
C ARG A 51 15.58 -5.57 2.32
N TYR A 52 16.45 -5.35 3.32
CA TYR A 52 17.36 -6.39 3.80
C TYR A 52 16.64 -7.64 4.32
N ILE A 53 15.35 -7.55 4.67
CA ILE A 53 14.54 -8.71 5.04
C ILE A 53 14.06 -9.55 3.82
N GLY A 54 14.37 -9.09 2.60
CA GLY A 54 14.02 -9.76 1.35
C GLY A 54 12.75 -9.23 0.65
N THR A 55 12.13 -8.17 1.17
CA THR A 55 10.95 -7.54 0.53
C THR A 55 11.37 -6.41 -0.40
N GLU A 56 10.80 -6.33 -1.60
CA GLU A 56 11.09 -5.28 -2.59
C GLU A 56 10.12 -4.09 -2.46
N GLY A 57 9.82 -3.70 -1.20
CA GLY A 57 8.82 -2.69 -0.86
C GLY A 57 9.12 -1.28 -1.35
N GLY A 58 8.06 -0.47 -1.39
CA GLY A 58 8.13 0.99 -1.58
C GLY A 58 8.56 1.72 -0.31
N GLY A 59 8.31 3.03 -0.26
CA GLY A 59 8.66 3.90 0.87
C GLY A 59 7.49 4.47 1.66
N MET A 60 6.25 4.09 1.36
CA MET A 60 5.04 4.68 1.95
C MET A 60 5.01 4.55 3.47
N ASP A 61 5.23 3.33 3.97
CA ASP A 61 5.06 2.96 5.36
C ASP A 61 6.07 3.67 6.28
N GLN A 62 7.34 3.73 5.84
CA GLN A 62 8.41 4.40 6.57
C GLN A 62 8.23 5.93 6.50
N SER A 63 7.82 6.44 5.32
CA SER A 63 7.55 7.87 5.14
C SER A 63 6.43 8.35 6.05
N ILE A 64 5.28 7.65 6.10
CA ILE A 64 4.19 8.07 6.99
C ILE A 64 4.57 7.90 8.46
N SER A 65 5.37 6.88 8.81
CA SER A 65 5.84 6.67 10.18
C SER A 65 6.65 7.87 10.70
N PHE A 66 7.48 8.50 9.87
CA PHE A 66 8.24 9.70 10.29
C PHE A 66 7.52 11.03 10.04
N LEU A 67 6.79 11.15 8.92
CA LEU A 67 6.24 12.41 8.41
C LEU A 67 4.77 12.66 8.78
N ALA A 68 4.10 11.73 9.47
CA ALA A 68 2.75 11.93 9.96
C ALA A 68 2.67 13.07 10.98
N GLU A 69 1.53 13.76 10.96
CA GLU A 69 1.18 14.84 11.88
C GLU A 69 -0.26 14.64 12.35
N GLU A 70 -0.49 14.85 13.64
CA GLU A 70 -1.80 14.59 14.23
C GLU A 70 -2.88 15.47 13.58
N GLY A 71 -4.02 14.87 13.25
CA GLY A 71 -5.18 15.56 12.69
C GLY A 71 -5.21 15.69 11.17
N THR A 72 -4.15 15.33 10.45
CA THR A 72 -4.12 15.37 8.97
C THR A 72 -3.61 14.06 8.35
N ALA A 73 -4.22 13.64 7.24
CA ALA A 73 -3.59 12.65 6.38
C ALA A 73 -2.50 13.33 5.53
N LYS A 74 -1.69 12.52 4.83
CA LYS A 74 -0.63 13.03 3.95
C LYS A 74 -0.76 12.39 2.57
N LEU A 75 -0.65 13.20 1.51
CA LEU A 75 -0.22 12.73 0.20
C LEU A 75 1.31 12.60 0.25
N ILE A 76 1.80 11.38 0.11
CA ILE A 76 3.25 11.11 0.05
C ILE A 76 3.65 10.96 -1.41
N GLU A 77 4.58 11.81 -1.84
CA GLU A 77 5.16 11.79 -3.17
C GLU A 77 6.60 11.27 -3.08
N PHE A 78 7.10 10.65 -4.14
CA PHE A 78 8.45 10.07 -4.18
C PHE A 78 9.29 10.70 -5.29
N SER A 79 10.62 10.70 -5.12
CA SER A 79 11.58 11.22 -6.10
C SER A 79 11.34 12.68 -6.54
N PRO A 80 11.37 13.67 -5.63
CA PRO A 80 11.82 13.60 -4.24
C PRO A 80 10.71 13.26 -3.23
N LEU A 81 11.11 12.73 -2.06
CA LEU A 81 10.18 12.44 -0.97
C LEU A 81 9.56 13.72 -0.40
N ARG A 82 8.23 13.83 -0.48
CA ARG A 82 7.44 14.94 0.05
C ARG A 82 6.18 14.42 0.73
N ALA A 83 5.69 15.13 1.75
CA ALA A 83 4.44 14.84 2.44
C ALA A 83 3.60 16.11 2.51
N THR A 84 2.44 16.09 1.84
CA THR A 84 1.51 17.23 1.76
C THR A 84 0.23 16.92 2.49
N ASP A 85 -0.30 17.87 3.26
CA ASP A 85 -1.54 17.67 4.03
C ASP A 85 -2.75 17.34 3.16
N VAL A 86 -3.56 16.42 3.66
CA VAL A 86 -4.87 16.08 3.11
C VAL A 86 -5.86 16.07 4.26
N LYS A 87 -6.71 17.09 4.30
CA LYS A 87 -7.79 17.19 5.29
C LYS A 87 -8.88 16.19 4.96
N LEU A 88 -9.14 15.26 5.87
CA LEU A 88 -10.20 14.26 5.73
C LEU A 88 -11.59 14.88 6.00
N PRO A 89 -12.68 14.30 5.44
CA PRO A 89 -14.02 14.84 5.63
C PRO A 89 -14.48 14.78 7.10
N SER A 90 -15.04 15.88 7.61
CA SER A 90 -15.47 15.99 9.02
C SER A 90 -16.75 15.21 9.36
N GLY A 91 -17.48 14.70 8.36
CA GLY A 91 -18.73 13.96 8.53
C GLY A 91 -18.60 12.43 8.52
N ALA A 92 -17.38 11.91 8.44
CA ALA A 92 -17.13 10.47 8.38
C ALA A 92 -15.90 10.09 9.21
N VAL A 93 -15.89 8.82 9.62
CA VAL A 93 -14.85 8.22 10.45
C VAL A 93 -14.25 7.06 9.68
N PHE A 94 -12.93 6.95 9.70
CA PHE A 94 -12.25 5.76 9.19
C PHE A 94 -12.27 4.67 10.26
N VAL A 95 -12.71 3.47 9.87
CA VAL A 95 -12.74 2.30 10.74
C VAL A 95 -11.88 1.21 10.14
N ILE A 96 -10.98 0.67 10.96
CA ILE A 96 -10.15 -0.48 10.62
C ILE A 96 -10.83 -1.75 11.10
N ALA A 97 -10.92 -2.74 10.21
CA ALA A 97 -11.42 -4.07 10.53
C ALA A 97 -10.45 -5.13 10.01
N ASN A 98 -9.86 -5.91 10.92
CA ASN A 98 -8.92 -6.98 10.62
C ASN A 98 -9.68 -8.23 10.14
N SER A 99 -9.29 -8.79 9.00
CA SER A 99 -9.85 -10.05 8.51
C SER A 99 -9.47 -11.26 9.37
N CYS A 100 -8.48 -11.09 10.25
CA CYS A 100 -7.84 -12.12 11.08
C CYS A 100 -7.08 -13.19 10.27
N VAL A 101 -6.80 -12.91 8.99
CA VAL A 101 -5.87 -13.70 8.17
C VAL A 101 -4.52 -13.01 8.20
N GLU A 102 -3.52 -13.65 8.81
CA GLU A 102 -2.17 -13.11 8.81
C GLU A 102 -1.49 -13.32 7.45
N MET A 103 -0.82 -12.28 6.95
CA MET A 103 0.02 -12.36 5.76
C MET A 103 1.42 -11.84 6.05
N ASN A 104 2.36 -12.77 6.23
CA ASN A 104 3.77 -12.42 6.35
C ASN A 104 4.39 -12.19 4.96
N LYS A 105 4.61 -10.91 4.64
CA LYS A 105 5.14 -10.45 3.35
C LYS A 105 6.57 -10.92 3.09
N ALA A 106 7.40 -11.05 4.13
CA ALA A 106 8.79 -11.48 3.98
C ALA A 106 8.92 -13.00 3.83
N ALA A 107 7.93 -13.76 4.31
CA ALA A 107 7.91 -15.22 4.24
C ALA A 107 7.31 -15.77 2.93
N THR A 108 6.73 -14.92 2.08
CA THR A 108 6.03 -15.32 0.85
C THR A 108 6.55 -14.54 -0.36
N SER A 109 6.34 -15.07 -1.57
CA SER A 109 6.78 -14.43 -2.81
C SER A 109 5.73 -13.46 -3.40
N HIS A 110 4.47 -13.52 -2.94
CA HIS A 110 3.34 -12.77 -3.53
C HIS A 110 3.64 -11.29 -3.75
N PHE A 111 4.21 -10.63 -2.75
CA PHE A 111 4.54 -9.21 -2.82
C PHE A 111 5.61 -8.92 -3.89
N ASN A 112 6.73 -9.64 -3.86
CA ASN A 112 7.83 -9.42 -4.80
C ASN A 112 7.44 -9.80 -6.23
N ILE A 113 6.56 -10.80 -6.43
CA ILE A 113 6.00 -11.13 -7.75
C ILE A 113 5.32 -9.90 -8.35
N ARG A 114 4.47 -9.19 -7.59
CA ARG A 114 3.81 -7.97 -8.07
C ARG A 114 4.80 -6.87 -8.42
N VAL A 115 5.87 -6.71 -7.63
CA VAL A 115 6.93 -5.75 -7.92
C VAL A 115 7.62 -6.11 -9.24
N MET A 116 7.94 -7.38 -9.47
CA MET A 116 8.56 -7.82 -10.72
C MET A 116 7.63 -7.68 -11.92
N GLU A 117 6.34 -8.03 -11.78
CA GLU A 117 5.35 -7.81 -12.84
C GLU A 117 5.26 -6.33 -13.22
N CYS A 118 5.25 -5.40 -12.26
CA CYS A 118 5.24 -3.96 -12.56
C CYS A 118 6.55 -3.49 -13.22
N ARG A 119 7.70 -4.01 -12.76
CA ARG A 119 9.02 -3.68 -13.34
C ARG A 119 9.12 -4.15 -14.79
N LEU A 120 8.69 -5.38 -15.06
CA LEU A 120 8.66 -5.94 -16.41
C LEU A 120 7.68 -5.18 -17.30
N ALA A 121 6.48 -4.85 -16.80
CA ALA A 121 5.52 -4.04 -17.54
C ALA A 121 6.10 -2.66 -17.90
N ALA A 122 6.80 -1.99 -16.96
CA ALA A 122 7.46 -0.72 -17.23
C ALA A 122 8.53 -0.83 -18.33
N LYS A 123 9.36 -1.89 -18.28
CA LYS A 123 10.37 -2.16 -19.31
C LYS A 123 9.75 -2.41 -20.68
N LEU A 124 8.70 -3.23 -20.78
CA LEU A 124 8.01 -3.49 -22.04
C LEU A 124 7.31 -2.22 -22.59
N LEU A 125 6.67 -1.43 -21.73
CA LEU A 125 6.04 -0.16 -22.12
C LEU A 125 7.07 0.85 -22.63
N ALA A 126 8.21 0.97 -21.93
CA ALA A 126 9.32 1.80 -22.37
C ALA A 126 9.84 1.36 -23.74
N LYS A 127 10.07 0.06 -23.94
CA LYS A 127 10.54 -0.48 -25.21
C LYS A 127 9.54 -0.25 -26.34
N TYR A 128 8.25 -0.49 -26.10
CA TYR A 128 7.18 -0.25 -27.07
C TYR A 128 7.10 1.20 -27.54
N ARG A 129 7.38 2.17 -26.64
CA ARG A 129 7.42 3.60 -26.97
C ARG A 129 8.81 4.11 -27.40
N GLY A 130 9.77 3.20 -27.65
CA GLY A 130 11.11 3.58 -28.15
C GLY A 130 12.00 4.27 -27.11
N LEU A 131 11.71 4.12 -25.82
CA LEU A 131 12.55 4.61 -24.73
C LEU A 131 13.66 3.60 -24.38
N GLN A 132 14.74 4.07 -23.76
CA GLN A 132 15.76 3.23 -23.15
C GLN A 132 15.18 2.47 -21.96
N TRP A 133 14.72 1.24 -22.22
CA TRP A 133 14.00 0.42 -21.25
C TRP A 133 14.91 -0.22 -20.20
N ASP A 134 16.21 -0.36 -20.50
CA ASP A 134 17.21 -0.97 -19.62
C ASP A 134 17.37 -0.18 -18.31
N GLU A 135 17.30 1.15 -18.39
CA GLU A 135 17.33 2.06 -17.23
C GLU A 135 15.99 2.16 -16.48
N VAL A 136 14.88 1.77 -17.11
CA VAL A 136 13.53 1.91 -16.53
C VAL A 136 13.27 0.83 -15.50
N LEU A 137 12.87 1.25 -14.29
CA LEU A 137 12.56 0.37 -13.17
C LEU A 137 11.10 0.46 -12.71
N ARG A 138 10.42 1.56 -12.99
CA ARG A 138 9.06 1.85 -12.48
C ARG A 138 8.12 2.31 -13.58
N LEU A 139 6.84 2.02 -13.39
CA LEU A 139 5.77 2.44 -14.28
C LEU A 139 5.63 3.97 -14.38
N GLU A 140 5.86 4.69 -13.29
CA GLU A 140 5.84 6.15 -13.28
C GLU A 140 6.97 6.76 -14.13
N GLU A 141 8.15 6.13 -14.18
CA GLU A 141 9.28 6.62 -15.01
C GLU A 141 8.92 6.61 -16.51
N VAL A 142 8.11 5.64 -16.95
CA VAL A 142 7.60 5.60 -18.33
C VAL A 142 6.68 6.79 -18.58
N GLN A 143 5.74 7.06 -17.68
CA GLN A 143 4.84 8.21 -17.79
C GLN A 143 5.62 9.52 -17.84
N ALA A 144 6.56 9.70 -16.90
CA ALA A 144 7.37 10.91 -16.79
C ALA A 144 8.23 11.15 -18.04
N LYS A 145 8.88 10.11 -18.58
CA LYS A 145 9.69 10.20 -19.80
C LYS A 145 8.85 10.52 -21.04
N LEU A 146 7.59 10.07 -21.09
CA LEU A 146 6.67 10.37 -22.20
C LEU A 146 5.99 11.74 -22.05
N GLY A 147 5.91 12.28 -20.84
CA GLY A 147 5.24 13.57 -20.58
C GLY A 147 3.73 13.51 -20.78
N VAL A 148 3.10 12.36 -20.51
CA VAL A 148 1.67 12.12 -20.74
C VAL A 148 0.88 11.97 -19.44
N SER A 149 -0.44 12.12 -19.53
CA SER A 149 -1.37 11.91 -18.41
C SER A 149 -1.51 10.43 -18.03
N LEU A 150 -2.06 10.17 -16.83
CA LEU A 150 -2.38 8.81 -16.39
C LEU A 150 -3.47 8.15 -17.26
N GLU A 151 -4.40 8.93 -17.78
CA GLU A 151 -5.44 8.45 -18.70
C GLU A 151 -4.81 7.99 -20.02
N GLU A 152 -3.87 8.76 -20.58
CA GLU A 152 -3.10 8.35 -21.74
C GLU A 152 -2.25 7.11 -21.46
N MET A 153 -1.67 6.97 -20.27
CA MET A 153 -0.95 5.75 -19.88
C MET A 153 -1.84 4.50 -19.87
N LEU A 154 -3.13 4.64 -19.53
CA LEU A 154 -4.07 3.52 -19.62
C LEU A 154 -4.33 3.10 -21.07
N TRP A 155 -4.39 4.04 -22.02
CA TRP A 155 -4.48 3.73 -23.45
C TRP A 155 -3.19 3.10 -23.98
N ILE A 156 -2.04 3.67 -23.62
CA ILE A 156 -0.72 3.11 -23.97
C ILE A 156 -0.58 1.67 -23.45
N THR A 157 -1.07 1.41 -22.24
CA THR A 157 -1.07 0.06 -21.66
C THR A 157 -1.94 -0.92 -22.48
N GLU A 158 -3.09 -0.46 -22.98
CA GLU A 158 -3.98 -1.27 -23.82
C GLU A 158 -3.33 -1.66 -25.15
N ASP A 159 -2.62 -0.72 -25.77
CA ASP A 159 -1.97 -0.96 -27.07
C ASP A 159 -0.71 -1.81 -26.95
N ALA A 160 0.04 -1.66 -25.86
CA ALA A 160 1.39 -2.20 -25.71
C ALA A 160 1.45 -3.59 -25.06
N LEU A 161 0.53 -3.89 -24.14
CA LEU A 161 0.54 -5.12 -23.35
C LEU A 161 -0.72 -5.93 -23.66
N HIS A 162 -0.57 -7.18 -24.08
CA HIS A 162 -1.73 -8.05 -24.26
C HIS A 162 -2.27 -8.53 -22.90
N PRO A 163 -3.58 -8.82 -22.79
CA PRO A 163 -4.21 -9.19 -21.53
C PRO A 163 -3.82 -10.60 -21.05
N GLU A 164 -3.45 -11.52 -21.94
CA GLU A 164 -3.02 -12.86 -21.50
C GLU A 164 -1.68 -12.79 -20.75
N PRO A 165 -1.42 -13.70 -19.79
CA PRO A 165 -0.16 -13.68 -19.07
C PRO A 165 1.05 -13.97 -19.96
N TYR A 166 2.14 -13.26 -19.69
CA TYR A 166 3.42 -13.43 -20.39
C TYR A 166 4.23 -14.58 -19.78
N SER A 167 4.90 -15.36 -20.63
CA SER A 167 5.91 -16.33 -20.19
C SER A 167 7.30 -15.68 -20.05
N PRO A 168 8.25 -16.27 -19.29
CA PRO A 168 9.63 -15.79 -19.25
C PRO A 168 10.28 -15.69 -20.64
N GLU A 169 10.04 -16.65 -21.52
CA GLU A 169 10.57 -16.69 -22.89
C GLU A 169 9.98 -15.58 -23.75
N GLU A 170 8.70 -15.27 -23.58
CA GLU A 170 8.06 -14.15 -24.26
C GLU A 170 8.62 -12.81 -23.79
N VAL A 171 8.76 -12.61 -22.48
CA VAL A 171 9.41 -11.41 -21.92
C VAL A 171 10.82 -11.25 -22.48
N CYS A 172 11.60 -12.33 -22.51
CA CYS A 172 12.95 -12.33 -23.08
C CYS A 172 12.95 -11.94 -24.55
N ARG A 173 12.02 -12.48 -25.35
CA ARG A 173 11.88 -12.13 -26.77
C ARG A 173 11.50 -10.67 -26.96
N CYS A 174 10.55 -10.17 -26.18
CA CYS A 174 10.13 -8.77 -26.23
C CYS A 174 11.29 -7.84 -25.87
N LEU A 175 12.07 -8.16 -24.83
CA LEU A 175 13.19 -7.32 -24.38
C LEU A 175 14.50 -7.55 -25.14
N GLU A 176 14.59 -8.61 -25.96
CA GLU A 176 15.82 -9.05 -26.65
C GLU A 176 16.95 -9.39 -25.68
N ILE A 177 16.62 -10.14 -24.63
CA ILE A 177 17.57 -10.63 -23.62
C ILE A 177 17.50 -12.16 -23.51
N SER A 178 18.51 -12.75 -22.87
CA SER A 178 18.50 -14.16 -22.49
C SER A 178 17.69 -14.41 -21.21
N LEU A 179 17.24 -15.67 -21.04
CA LEU A 179 16.62 -16.12 -19.78
C LEU A 179 17.57 -15.96 -18.58
N GLN A 180 18.87 -16.07 -18.80
CA GLN A 180 19.87 -15.86 -17.76
C GLN A 180 19.88 -14.40 -17.30
N GLU A 181 19.87 -13.45 -18.24
CA GLU A 181 19.79 -12.01 -17.92
C GLU A 181 18.49 -11.68 -17.19
N LEU A 182 17.34 -12.20 -17.65
CA LEU A 182 16.07 -12.03 -16.96
C LEU A 182 16.14 -12.50 -15.49
N ARG A 183 16.64 -13.71 -15.25
CA ARG A 183 16.72 -14.32 -13.91
C ARG A 183 17.72 -13.64 -12.99
N THR A 184 18.85 -13.20 -13.52
CA THR A 184 19.99 -12.75 -12.70
C THR A 184 20.09 -11.23 -12.56
N GLN A 185 19.54 -10.46 -13.49
CA GLN A 185 19.67 -9.01 -13.51
C GLN A 185 18.34 -8.28 -13.25
N ILE A 186 17.19 -8.93 -13.50
CA ILE A 186 15.87 -8.26 -13.39
C ILE A 186 15.04 -8.84 -12.25
N LEU A 187 14.86 -10.16 -12.23
CA LEU A 187 14.06 -10.85 -11.22
C LEU A 187 14.76 -10.88 -9.85
N SER A 188 13.97 -10.82 -8.78
CA SER A 188 14.47 -11.05 -7.42
C SER A 188 14.72 -12.53 -7.16
N PRO A 189 15.56 -12.92 -6.17
CA PRO A 189 15.86 -14.32 -5.89
C PRO A 189 14.61 -15.20 -5.71
N ASN A 190 13.59 -14.73 -5.01
CA ASN A 190 12.33 -15.47 -4.77
C ASN A 190 11.30 -15.37 -5.91
N THR A 191 11.69 -14.86 -7.09
CA THR A 191 10.80 -14.75 -8.26
C THR A 191 11.40 -15.35 -9.55
N GLN A 192 12.60 -15.95 -9.48
CA GLN A 192 13.31 -16.51 -10.65
C GLN A 192 12.58 -17.68 -11.32
N ASP A 193 11.76 -18.42 -10.56
CA ASP A 193 11.01 -19.58 -11.03
C ASP A 193 9.54 -19.26 -11.37
N VAL A 194 9.17 -17.97 -11.39
CA VAL A 194 7.84 -17.54 -11.81
C VAL A 194 7.69 -17.80 -13.31
N LEU A 195 6.61 -18.49 -13.68
CA LEU A 195 6.33 -18.88 -15.07
C LEU A 195 5.28 -18.01 -15.76
N ILE A 196 4.62 -17.13 -15.01
CA ILE A 196 3.44 -16.38 -15.44
C ILE A 196 3.56 -14.95 -14.94
N PHE A 197 3.54 -13.97 -15.85
CA PHE A 197 3.55 -12.55 -15.51
C PHE A 197 2.33 -11.83 -16.09
N LYS A 198 1.48 -11.26 -15.22
CA LYS A 198 0.25 -10.53 -15.62
C LYS A 198 0.51 -9.03 -15.81
N LEU A 199 1.36 -8.71 -16.77
CA LEU A 199 1.90 -7.35 -16.98
C LEU A 199 0.80 -6.31 -17.23
N TYR A 200 -0.15 -6.63 -18.11
CA TYR A 200 -1.27 -5.75 -18.45
C TYR A 200 -2.10 -5.38 -17.21
N GLN A 201 -2.52 -6.37 -16.43
CA GLN A 201 -3.37 -6.15 -15.26
C GLN A 201 -2.66 -5.32 -14.20
N ARG A 202 -1.35 -5.56 -13.98
CA ARG A 202 -0.59 -4.81 -12.98
C ARG A 202 -0.39 -3.35 -13.40
N ALA A 203 -0.07 -3.10 -14.66
CA ALA A 203 0.04 -1.75 -15.19
C ALA A 203 -1.30 -0.99 -15.12
N LYS A 204 -2.41 -1.62 -15.54
CA LYS A 204 -3.76 -1.05 -15.43
C LYS A 204 -4.13 -0.72 -13.99
N HIS A 205 -3.84 -1.63 -13.06
CA HIS A 205 -4.06 -1.40 -11.64
C HIS A 205 -3.30 -0.15 -11.17
N VAL A 206 -1.99 -0.09 -11.42
CA VAL A 206 -1.12 0.99 -10.92
C VAL A 206 -1.52 2.36 -11.46
N TYR A 207 -1.68 2.52 -12.78
CA TYR A 207 -2.02 3.83 -13.36
C TYR A 207 -3.43 4.29 -12.95
N SER A 208 -4.40 3.37 -12.87
CA SER A 208 -5.75 3.71 -12.40
C SER A 208 -5.80 4.02 -10.90
N GLU A 209 -4.99 3.35 -10.08
CA GLU A 209 -4.89 3.62 -8.63
C GLU A 209 -4.23 4.98 -8.37
N ALA A 210 -3.16 5.32 -9.10
CA ALA A 210 -2.56 6.65 -9.03
C ALA A 210 -3.59 7.75 -9.37
N THR A 211 -4.43 7.51 -10.38
CA THR A 211 -5.52 8.44 -10.76
C THR A 211 -6.52 8.61 -9.61
N ARG A 212 -6.91 7.51 -8.96
CA ARG A 212 -7.81 7.53 -7.81
C ARG A 212 -7.24 8.32 -6.63
N VAL A 213 -5.93 8.22 -6.36
CA VAL A 213 -5.26 8.99 -5.30
C VAL A 213 -5.35 10.50 -5.55
N LEU A 214 -5.00 10.94 -6.77
CA LEU A 214 -5.06 12.36 -7.13
C LEU A 214 -6.50 12.90 -7.06
N ARG A 215 -7.47 12.10 -7.51
CA ARG A 215 -8.89 12.46 -7.43
C ARG A 215 -9.40 12.50 -5.99
N PHE A 216 -8.98 11.56 -5.14
CA PHE A 216 -9.32 11.55 -3.71
C PHE A 216 -8.84 12.83 -3.03
N LYS A 217 -7.55 13.19 -3.24
CA LYS A 217 -7.00 14.45 -2.72
C LYS A 217 -7.78 15.66 -3.20
N LYS A 218 -8.04 15.76 -4.51
CA LYS A 218 -8.78 16.88 -5.11
C LYS A 218 -10.17 17.03 -4.48
N ILE A 219 -10.90 15.93 -4.28
CA ILE A 219 -12.22 15.96 -3.63
C ILE A 219 -12.11 16.43 -2.18
N CYS A 220 -11.08 16.01 -1.44
CA CYS A 220 -10.84 16.51 -0.08
C CYS A 220 -10.55 18.02 -0.04
N GLU A 221 -9.88 18.56 -1.06
CA GLU A 221 -9.57 20.00 -1.18
C GLU A 221 -10.79 20.83 -1.59
N GLU A 222 -11.59 20.33 -2.54
CA GLU A 222 -12.79 21.02 -3.03
C GLU A 222 -13.97 20.90 -2.07
N ALA A 223 -14.02 19.83 -1.28
CA ALA A 223 -15.04 19.53 -0.28
C ALA A 223 -16.50 19.74 -0.75
N PRO A 224 -16.94 19.16 -1.89
CA PRO A 224 -18.33 19.27 -2.34
C PRO A 224 -19.33 18.63 -1.34
N ASP A 225 -20.61 18.97 -1.43
CA ASP A 225 -21.64 18.47 -0.49
C ASP A 225 -21.71 16.93 -0.42
N ASN A 226 -21.43 16.24 -1.53
CA ASN A 226 -21.40 14.78 -1.63
C ASN A 226 -19.99 14.17 -1.44
N THR A 227 -19.06 14.88 -0.78
CA THR A 227 -17.66 14.45 -0.55
C THR A 227 -17.56 13.00 -0.08
N VAL A 228 -18.28 12.63 0.99
CA VAL A 228 -18.15 11.28 1.59
C VAL A 228 -18.57 10.18 0.61
N GLN A 229 -19.60 10.44 -0.21
CA GLN A 229 -20.03 9.50 -1.24
C GLN A 229 -18.96 9.34 -2.32
N LEU A 230 -18.44 10.44 -2.87
CA LEU A 230 -17.43 10.42 -3.93
C LEU A 230 -16.13 9.73 -3.48
N LEU A 231 -15.68 10.01 -2.25
CA LEU A 231 -14.51 9.33 -1.67
C LEU A 231 -14.79 7.84 -1.45
N GLY A 232 -16.01 7.48 -1.02
CA GLY A 232 -16.44 6.11 -0.86
C GLY A 232 -16.42 5.32 -2.17
N GLU A 233 -16.90 5.91 -3.26
CA GLU A 233 -16.84 5.34 -4.61
C GLU A 233 -15.40 5.06 -5.04
N LEU A 234 -14.46 6.00 -4.83
CA LEU A 234 -13.04 5.80 -5.13
C LEU A 234 -12.43 4.65 -4.32
N MET A 235 -12.77 4.53 -3.03
CA MET A 235 -12.31 3.41 -2.19
C MET A 235 -12.85 2.07 -2.69
N ASN A 236 -14.12 2.03 -3.11
CA ASN A 236 -14.74 0.81 -3.63
C ASN A 236 -14.11 0.39 -4.97
N GLN A 237 -13.84 1.35 -5.86
CA GLN A 237 -13.12 1.12 -7.12
C GLN A 237 -11.69 0.63 -6.88
N SER A 238 -11.00 1.21 -5.89
CA SER A 238 -9.67 0.74 -5.47
C SER A 238 -9.73 -0.71 -5.01
N HIS A 239 -10.70 -1.09 -4.16
CA HIS A 239 -10.83 -2.48 -3.73
C HIS A 239 -11.07 -3.44 -4.88
N ALA A 240 -12.00 -3.11 -5.80
CA ALA A 240 -12.26 -3.93 -6.98
C ALA A 240 -11.00 -4.08 -7.84
N SER A 241 -10.25 -3.00 -8.04
CA SER A 241 -8.98 -3.06 -8.76
C SER A 241 -7.93 -3.92 -8.04
N CYS A 242 -7.82 -3.82 -6.71
CA CYS A 242 -6.93 -4.66 -5.91
C CYS A 242 -7.32 -6.15 -6.01
N ARG A 243 -8.62 -6.46 -5.97
CA ARG A 243 -9.14 -7.84 -6.06
C ARG A 243 -8.98 -8.43 -7.45
N ASP A 244 -9.41 -7.69 -8.47
CA ASP A 244 -9.61 -8.24 -9.82
C ASP A 244 -8.39 -8.04 -10.73
N LEU A 245 -7.69 -6.89 -10.60
CA LEU A 245 -6.52 -6.56 -11.43
C LEU A 245 -5.19 -6.80 -10.72
N CYS A 246 -5.07 -6.40 -9.46
CA CYS A 246 -3.86 -6.67 -8.69
C CYS A 246 -3.86 -8.08 -8.11
N GLU A 247 -5.02 -8.72 -7.95
CA GLU A 247 -5.16 -10.05 -7.33
C GLU A 247 -4.41 -10.12 -5.98
N CYS A 248 -4.63 -9.09 -5.15
CA CYS A 248 -4.08 -8.98 -3.80
C CYS A 248 -5.16 -8.94 -2.71
N SER A 249 -6.40 -9.30 -3.02
CA SER A 249 -7.43 -9.57 -1.99
C SER A 249 -7.38 -11.05 -1.53
N CYS A 250 -8.33 -11.43 -0.68
CA CYS A 250 -8.63 -12.81 -0.33
C CYS A 250 -10.13 -12.93 0.03
N PRO A 251 -10.71 -14.14 0.08
CA PRO A 251 -12.13 -14.33 0.38
C PRO A 251 -12.60 -13.64 1.67
N GLU A 252 -11.75 -13.63 2.69
CA GLU A 252 -12.02 -12.99 3.98
C GLU A 252 -12.09 -11.46 3.89
N LEU A 253 -11.16 -10.86 3.14
CA LEU A 253 -11.17 -9.43 2.89
C LEU A 253 -12.41 -9.05 2.09
N ASP A 254 -12.75 -9.81 1.06
CA ASP A 254 -13.91 -9.55 0.20
C ASP A 254 -15.22 -9.63 1.02
N GLN A 255 -15.37 -10.69 1.83
CA GLN A 255 -16.51 -10.85 2.73
C GLN A 255 -16.60 -9.70 3.76
N LEU A 256 -15.47 -9.33 4.37
CA LEU A 256 -15.44 -8.26 5.37
C LEU A 256 -15.78 -6.90 4.75
N VAL A 257 -15.28 -6.62 3.54
CA VAL A 257 -15.62 -5.40 2.79
C VAL A 257 -17.11 -5.35 2.48
N ASP A 258 -17.71 -6.45 2.02
CA ASP A 258 -19.14 -6.52 1.72
C ASP A 258 -20.00 -6.32 2.99
N ILE A 259 -19.59 -6.91 4.11
CA ILE A 259 -20.21 -6.71 5.42
C ILE A 259 -20.12 -5.23 5.84
N CYS A 260 -18.95 -4.60 5.72
CA CYS A 260 -18.77 -3.19 6.05
C CYS A 260 -19.70 -2.30 5.20
N ARG A 261 -19.77 -2.52 3.88
CA ARG A 261 -20.68 -1.76 3.01
C ARG A 261 -22.14 -1.97 3.39
N LYS A 262 -22.53 -3.22 3.63
CA LYS A 262 -23.90 -3.58 4.05
C LYS A 262 -24.34 -2.84 5.31
N PHE A 263 -23.44 -2.62 6.27
CA PHE A 263 -23.75 -1.97 7.54
C PHE A 263 -23.43 -0.47 7.60
N GLY A 264 -23.17 0.16 6.45
CA GLY A 264 -23.21 1.61 6.33
C GLY A 264 -21.90 2.29 5.93
N ALA A 265 -20.83 1.55 5.64
CA ALA A 265 -19.64 2.14 5.03
C ALA A 265 -19.95 2.67 3.62
N GLN A 266 -19.60 3.93 3.36
CA GLN A 266 -19.71 4.55 2.04
C GLN A 266 -18.63 4.02 1.09
N GLY A 267 -17.45 3.74 1.64
CA GLY A 267 -16.36 3.05 0.96
C GLY A 267 -15.71 2.04 1.87
N SER A 268 -15.33 0.89 1.32
CA SER A 268 -14.55 -0.10 2.06
C SER A 268 -13.60 -0.84 1.11
N ARG A 269 -12.36 -1.03 1.57
CA ARG A 269 -11.28 -1.67 0.83
C ARG A 269 -10.28 -2.34 1.78
N LEU A 270 -9.52 -3.31 1.27
CA LEU A 270 -8.29 -3.78 1.93
C LEU A 270 -7.29 -2.64 2.13
N THR A 271 -6.41 -2.74 3.12
CA THR A 271 -5.28 -1.81 3.31
C THR A 271 -3.96 -2.54 3.52
N GLY A 272 -2.85 -1.87 3.22
CA GLY A 272 -1.54 -2.48 3.16
C GLY A 272 -1.38 -3.41 1.95
N ALA A 273 -0.59 -4.46 2.11
CA ALA A 273 -0.22 -5.37 1.02
C ALA A 273 -1.39 -6.24 0.52
N GLY A 274 -2.34 -6.57 1.39
CA GLY A 274 -3.42 -7.52 1.08
C GLY A 274 -3.04 -8.99 1.31
N TRP A 275 -3.75 -9.89 0.61
CA TRP A 275 -3.77 -11.35 0.81
C TRP A 275 -4.11 -11.77 2.25
N GLY A 276 -4.87 -10.92 2.95
CA GLY A 276 -5.11 -10.99 4.38
C GLY A 276 -4.96 -9.61 5.02
N GLY A 277 -5.00 -9.59 6.35
CA GLY A 277 -4.87 -8.39 7.15
C GLY A 277 -6.12 -7.53 7.17
N CYS A 278 -5.94 -6.22 7.20
CA CYS A 278 -7.01 -5.27 7.50
C CYS A 278 -7.72 -4.70 6.27
N THR A 279 -8.94 -4.25 6.53
CA THR A 279 -9.72 -3.35 5.70
C THR A 279 -9.78 -1.96 6.36
N VAL A 280 -10.03 -0.95 5.54
CA VAL A 280 -10.31 0.42 5.95
C VAL A 280 -11.64 0.86 5.34
N SER A 281 -12.54 1.35 6.19
CA SER A 281 -13.90 1.72 5.82
C SER A 281 -14.19 3.17 6.17
N LEU A 282 -14.80 3.92 5.25
CA LEU A 282 -15.27 5.28 5.44
C LEU A 282 -16.74 5.23 5.89
N VAL A 283 -17.00 5.49 7.16
CA VAL A 283 -18.31 5.34 7.80
C VAL A 283 -18.87 6.70 8.19
N PRO A 284 -20.07 7.09 7.75
CA PRO A 284 -20.74 8.30 8.23
C PRO A 284 -20.83 8.32 9.76
N ALA A 285 -20.59 9.48 10.38
CA ALA A 285 -20.47 9.59 11.83
C ALA A 285 -21.73 9.10 12.59
N ASP A 286 -22.91 9.34 12.02
CA ASP A 286 -24.21 8.91 12.55
C ASP A 286 -24.41 7.38 12.53
N LYS A 287 -23.68 6.66 11.67
CA LYS A 287 -23.77 5.20 11.54
C LYS A 287 -22.72 4.45 12.35
N LEU A 288 -21.73 5.13 12.93
CA LEU A 288 -20.56 4.50 13.54
C LEU A 288 -20.93 3.45 14.60
N THR A 289 -21.82 3.79 15.54
CA THR A 289 -22.21 2.88 16.63
C THR A 289 -22.88 1.62 16.10
N SER A 290 -23.86 1.77 15.19
CA SER A 290 -24.53 0.62 14.58
C SER A 290 -23.61 -0.19 13.67
N PHE A 291 -22.69 0.48 12.96
CA PHE A 291 -21.70 -0.15 12.11
C PHE A 291 -20.82 -1.10 12.92
N LEU A 292 -20.24 -0.60 14.02
CA LEU A 292 -19.34 -1.40 14.86
C LEU A 292 -20.06 -2.63 15.44
N ALA A 293 -21.26 -2.46 15.98
CA ALA A 293 -22.05 -3.56 16.54
C ALA A 293 -22.40 -4.63 15.49
N ASN A 294 -22.90 -4.21 14.33
CA ASN A 294 -23.33 -5.14 13.29
C ASN A 294 -22.15 -5.85 12.60
N VAL A 295 -21.02 -5.18 12.39
CA VAL A 295 -19.81 -5.82 11.83
C VAL A 295 -19.23 -6.81 12.84
N LEU A 296 -19.22 -6.47 14.13
CA LEU A 296 -18.83 -7.40 15.20
C LEU A 296 -19.66 -8.69 15.15
N GLU A 297 -20.98 -8.56 15.15
CA GLU A 297 -21.89 -9.70 15.09
C GLU A 297 -21.72 -10.51 13.80
N ALA A 298 -21.69 -9.83 12.65
CA ALA A 298 -21.77 -10.50 11.35
C ALA A 298 -20.48 -11.20 10.93
N TYR A 299 -19.31 -10.63 11.25
CA TYR A 299 -18.03 -11.18 10.82
C TYR A 299 -17.31 -11.93 11.95
N TYR A 300 -17.22 -11.34 13.13
CA TYR A 300 -16.36 -11.86 14.19
C TYR A 300 -17.05 -12.88 15.10
N GLN A 301 -18.34 -12.71 15.39
CA GLN A 301 -19.08 -13.64 16.27
C GLN A 301 -19.65 -14.86 15.54
N ARG A 302 -19.78 -14.80 14.21
CA ARG A 302 -20.24 -15.94 13.38
C ARG A 302 -19.12 -16.81 12.84
N SER A 303 -17.87 -16.37 12.95
CA SER A 303 -16.72 -17.15 12.50
C SER A 303 -16.19 -18.04 13.63
N ASP A 304 -16.03 -19.34 13.40
CA ASP A 304 -15.28 -20.28 14.28
C ASP A 304 -13.77 -19.94 14.39
N ARG A 305 -13.38 -18.72 14.03
CA ARG A 305 -12.00 -18.24 14.07
C ARG A 305 -11.71 -17.83 15.50
N ASN A 306 -10.55 -18.23 16.02
CA ASN A 306 -10.03 -17.71 17.29
C ASN A 306 -9.78 -16.21 17.16
N VAL A 307 -10.82 -15.39 17.33
CA VAL A 307 -10.74 -13.94 17.28
C VAL A 307 -10.00 -13.49 18.54
N THR A 308 -8.76 -13.07 18.38
CA THR A 308 -8.07 -12.24 19.38
C THR A 308 -8.97 -11.04 19.71
N SER A 309 -9.14 -10.77 21.01
CA SER A 309 -9.90 -9.66 21.63
C SER A 309 -10.62 -8.73 20.66
N GLU A 310 -11.96 -8.72 20.70
CA GLU A 310 -12.86 -7.94 19.82
C GLU A 310 -12.41 -6.48 19.58
N LYS A 311 -11.84 -5.82 20.60
CA LYS A 311 -11.34 -4.43 20.52
C LYS A 311 -10.08 -4.24 19.69
N GLN A 312 -9.31 -5.29 19.46
CA GLN A 312 -8.05 -5.23 18.67
C GLN A 312 -8.30 -5.42 17.17
N SER A 313 -9.43 -6.04 16.81
CA SER A 313 -9.73 -6.41 15.42
C SER A 313 -10.66 -5.42 14.73
N LEU A 314 -11.46 -4.64 15.46
CA LEU A 314 -12.39 -3.65 14.89
C LEU A 314 -12.35 -2.33 15.69
N PHE A 315 -11.86 -1.25 15.08
CA PHE A 315 -11.70 0.02 15.79
C PHE A 315 -11.74 1.24 14.86
N ALA A 316 -12.32 2.34 15.37
CA ALA A 316 -12.26 3.65 14.70
C ALA A 316 -10.86 4.27 14.85
N THR A 317 -10.46 5.07 13.86
CA THR A 317 -9.15 5.73 13.86
C THR A 317 -9.23 7.18 13.40
N LYS A 318 -8.20 7.96 13.77
CA LYS A 318 -7.94 9.34 13.32
C LYS A 318 -6.47 9.47 12.94
N PRO A 319 -6.08 10.45 12.11
CA PRO A 319 -4.67 10.68 11.80
C PRO A 319 -3.88 11.01 13.07
N GLY A 320 -2.89 10.17 13.39
CA GLY A 320 -1.96 10.35 14.51
C GLY A 320 -0.66 11.05 14.08
N GLY A 321 0.19 11.35 15.06
CA GLY A 321 1.54 11.89 14.80
C GLY A 321 2.55 10.81 14.39
N GLY A 322 3.68 11.23 13.82
CA GLY A 322 4.80 10.37 13.47
C GLY A 322 5.72 10.01 14.64
N ALA A 323 6.87 9.41 14.32
CA ALA A 323 7.87 8.92 15.26
C ALA A 323 8.44 10.04 16.15
N LEU A 324 8.68 9.70 17.42
CA LEU A 324 9.14 10.60 18.48
C LEU A 324 10.19 9.94 19.36
N VAL A 325 11.02 10.78 19.99
CA VAL A 325 11.92 10.40 21.09
C VAL A 325 11.32 10.91 22.39
N PHE A 326 11.18 10.05 23.38
CA PHE A 326 10.73 10.41 24.71
C PHE A 326 11.92 10.48 25.66
N LEU A 327 12.03 11.56 26.41
CA LEU A 327 13.00 11.73 27.48
C LEU A 327 12.24 11.74 28.81
N GLU A 328 12.70 10.95 29.78
CA GLU A 328 12.14 11.01 31.12
C GLU A 328 12.43 12.39 31.72
N ALA A 329 11.40 13.02 32.31
CA ALA A 329 11.57 14.29 32.98
C ALA A 329 12.52 14.08 34.18
N GLN A 330 13.64 14.80 34.20
CA GLN A 330 14.50 14.81 35.37
C GLN A 330 13.73 15.50 36.51
N THR A 331 13.35 14.74 37.54
CA THR A 331 12.91 15.32 38.81
C THR A 331 14.08 16.11 39.39
N MET A 332 13.95 17.45 39.39
CA MET A 332 14.83 18.36 40.12
C MET A 332 14.69 18.19 41.64
#